data_AF-A0AA47N7K5-F1
#
_entry.id   AF-A0AA47N7K5-F1
#
_cell.length_a   1.000
_cell.length_b   1.000
_cell.length_c   1.000
_cell.angle_alpha   90.00
_cell.angle_beta   90.00
_cell.angle_gamma   90.00
#
_symmetry.space_group_name_H-M   'P 1'
#
loop_
_entity.id
_entity.type
_entity.pdbx_description
1 polymer ?
#
loop_
_entity_poly.entity_id
_entity_poly.type
_entity_poly.pdbx_seq_one_letter_code
_entity_poly.pdbx_strand_id
1 'polypeptide(L)'
;MEFSDLIRTANVQDVVLRQPFHPSARGTLCITGHHLLFSDQDSRSSQQVLLLLLRNIDAIEKRTPGPSSGTLTIKCKDLCVLQLDIPGMEQCLNIAHSIEALSSLDEVADMYPFFHRPSNASLQDRWGLFSPQHHYDRMEALQRDRWRVSDVNRDFTVCPSYPPSALVPKTVNDKMLLKAAKFRQAGRFPVLCYYHRKNGQVLVIRVEYRGVLGHTSVISEIIEDAKRNHGDLTVLWLDLINVYDTIPHTLVEMILVKTYHVPERFQKLLQCYFDKFNMRFTCGNFTTDWQRLEVSIVTG
;
A
#
# COMPACT_ATOMS: atom_id res chain seq x y z
N MET A 1 7.81 -27.34 8.55
CA MET A 1 9.27 -27.22 8.33
C MET A 1 9.79 -26.38 9.48
N GLU A 2 10.85 -26.79 10.16
CA GLU A 2 11.40 -25.97 11.25
C GLU A 2 12.33 -24.91 10.66
N PHE A 3 12.22 -23.65 11.08
CA PHE A 3 13.06 -22.57 10.54
C PHE A 3 14.56 -22.82 10.76
N SER A 4 14.91 -23.59 11.80
CA SER A 4 16.28 -24.03 12.08
C SER A 4 16.90 -24.81 10.92
N ASP A 5 16.11 -25.56 10.16
CA ASP A 5 16.60 -26.35 9.02
C ASP A 5 17.09 -25.47 7.87
N LEU A 6 16.59 -24.23 7.80
CA LEU A 6 16.95 -23.24 6.78
C LEU A 6 18.17 -22.39 7.19
N ILE A 7 18.56 -22.43 8.46
CA ILE A 7 19.66 -21.64 9.02
C ILE A 7 20.94 -22.47 9.01
N ARG A 8 21.80 -22.22 8.03
CA ARG A 8 23.10 -22.90 7.91
C ARG A 8 24.13 -22.43 8.92
N THR A 9 24.06 -21.16 9.30
CA THR A 9 24.94 -20.56 10.30
C THR A 9 24.13 -19.56 11.10
N ALA A 10 23.87 -19.90 12.37
CA ALA A 10 23.02 -19.08 13.22
C ALA A 10 23.73 -17.84 13.76
N ASN A 11 25.03 -17.95 14.09
CA ASN A 11 25.79 -16.88 14.72
C ASN A 11 27.16 -16.72 14.06
N VAL A 12 27.56 -15.48 13.79
CA VAL A 12 28.90 -15.14 13.31
C VAL A 12 29.45 -13.97 14.12
N GLN A 13 30.64 -14.15 14.69
CA GLN A 13 31.37 -13.10 15.41
C GLN A 13 32.22 -12.27 14.47
N ASP A 14 32.72 -11.13 14.94
CA ASP A 14 33.62 -10.25 14.19
C ASP A 14 33.06 -9.71 12.87
N VAL A 15 31.73 -9.60 12.77
CA VAL A 15 31.07 -9.00 11.61
C VAL A 15 31.16 -7.48 11.72
N VAL A 16 31.52 -6.81 10.63
CA VAL A 16 31.52 -5.34 10.57
C VAL A 16 30.26 -4.87 9.86
N LEU A 17 29.40 -4.16 10.57
CA LEU A 17 28.21 -3.52 10.05
C LEU A 17 28.53 -2.09 9.62
N ARG A 18 28.18 -1.74 8.38
CA ARG A 18 28.23 -0.36 7.85
C ARG A 18 26.81 0.07 7.49
N GLN A 19 26.41 1.22 8.00
CA GLN A 19 25.10 1.81 7.75
C GLN A 19 25.28 3.26 7.26
N PRO A 20 24.32 3.79 6.48
CA PRO A 20 24.32 5.18 6.12
C PRO A 20 24.33 6.06 7.37
N PHE A 21 25.16 7.10 7.37
CA PHE A 21 25.22 8.13 8.41
C PHE A 21 25.61 7.65 9.83
N HIS A 22 26.06 6.40 9.99
CA HIS A 22 26.54 5.86 11.26
C HIS A 22 27.98 5.35 11.12
N PRO A 23 28.78 5.41 12.20
CA PRO A 23 30.10 4.78 12.20
C PRO A 23 29.96 3.27 12.02
N SER A 24 30.97 2.64 11.41
CA SER A 24 31.02 1.18 11.30
C SER A 24 31.14 0.57 12.70
N ALA A 25 30.32 -0.44 12.98
CA ALA A 25 30.34 -1.18 14.24
C ALA A 25 30.84 -2.61 14.01
N ARG A 26 31.60 -3.16 14.96
CA ARG A 26 32.05 -4.56 14.94
C ARG A 26 31.26 -5.32 16.00
N GLY A 27 30.72 -6.47 15.61
CA GLY A 27 29.76 -7.16 16.46
C GLY A 27 29.52 -8.60 16.10
N THR A 28 28.50 -9.15 16.75
CA THR A 28 27.99 -10.49 16.48
C THR A 28 26.70 -10.39 15.71
N LEU A 29 26.65 -11.09 14.57
CA LEU A 29 25.47 -11.26 13.74
C LEU A 29 24.78 -12.57 14.11
N CYS A 30 23.46 -12.53 14.30
CA CYS A 30 22.63 -13.69 14.60
C CYS A 30 21.43 -13.73 13.65
N ILE A 31 21.14 -14.91 13.09
CA ILE A 31 19.94 -15.17 12.28
C ILE A 31 18.96 -15.99 13.10
N THR A 32 17.71 -15.54 13.10
CA THR A 32 16.55 -16.26 13.63
C THR A 32 15.58 -16.58 12.48
N GLY A 33 14.46 -17.26 12.77
CA GLY A 33 13.45 -17.54 11.73
C GLY A 33 12.85 -16.30 11.06
N HIS A 34 12.82 -15.15 11.74
CA HIS A 34 12.17 -13.94 11.23
C HIS A 34 13.04 -12.69 11.24
N HIS A 35 14.16 -12.71 11.96
CA HIS A 35 15.01 -11.54 12.18
C HIS A 35 16.47 -11.82 11.91
N LEU A 36 17.15 -10.79 11.42
CA LEU A 36 18.58 -10.62 11.46
C LEU A 36 18.91 -9.67 12.61
N LEU A 37 19.69 -10.16 13.57
CA LEU A 37 20.11 -9.45 14.77
C LEU A 37 21.59 -9.11 14.64
N PHE A 38 21.98 -7.89 14.98
CA PHE A 38 23.38 -7.52 15.15
C PHE A 38 23.57 -6.84 16.48
N SER A 39 24.50 -7.35 17.30
CA SER A 39 24.91 -6.73 18.56
C SER A 39 26.33 -6.20 18.44
N ASP A 40 26.49 -4.91 18.63
CA ASP A 40 27.80 -4.26 18.77
C ASP A 40 28.53 -4.73 20.04
N GLN A 41 29.85 -4.87 19.97
CA GLN A 41 30.72 -5.33 21.07
C GLN A 41 31.26 -4.18 21.95
N ASP A 42 31.30 -2.94 21.44
CA ASP A 42 32.02 -1.82 22.09
C ASP A 42 31.13 -0.83 22.86
N SER A 43 29.81 -1.00 22.85
CA SER A 43 28.88 -0.01 23.42
C SER A 43 28.74 -0.14 24.95
N ARG A 44 29.57 0.59 25.70
CA ARG A 44 29.51 0.71 27.18
C ARG A 44 28.25 1.40 27.75
N SER A 45 27.32 1.90 26.94
CA SER A 45 26.19 2.71 27.45
C SER A 45 24.82 2.49 26.81
N SER A 46 24.72 1.81 25.67
CA SER A 46 23.45 1.32 25.10
C SER A 46 23.82 0.26 24.07
N GLN A 47 23.52 -1.01 24.33
CA GLN A 47 23.74 -2.10 23.37
C GLN A 47 22.95 -1.78 22.09
N GLN A 48 23.61 -1.27 21.05
CA GLN A 48 22.94 -1.04 19.77
C GLN A 48 22.69 -2.42 19.17
N VAL A 49 21.44 -2.88 19.31
CA VAL A 49 20.95 -4.09 18.69
C VAL A 49 20.19 -3.67 17.44
N LEU A 50 20.77 -3.92 16.28
CA LEU A 50 19.99 -3.85 15.04
C LEU A 50 19.05 -5.06 15.02
N LEU A 51 17.76 -4.80 14.89
CA LEU A 51 16.72 -5.79 14.68
C LEU A 51 16.12 -5.57 13.30
N LEU A 52 16.52 -6.37 12.31
CA LEU A 52 15.98 -6.30 10.95
C LEU A 52 15.05 -7.48 10.70
N LEU A 53 13.79 -7.20 10.34
CA LEU A 53 12.89 -8.26 9.85
C LEU A 53 13.36 -8.75 8.48
N LEU A 54 13.48 -10.07 8.32
CA LEU A 54 13.91 -10.66 7.05
C LEU A 54 12.94 -10.33 5.90
N ARG A 55 11.65 -10.16 6.19
CA ARG A 55 10.63 -9.71 5.21
C ARG A 55 10.83 -8.27 4.72
N ASN A 56 11.57 -7.44 5.45
CA ASN A 56 11.91 -6.08 5.01
C ASN A 56 13.05 -6.07 3.98
N ILE A 57 13.75 -7.18 3.82
CA ILE A 57 14.80 -7.33 2.81
C ILE A 57 14.13 -7.45 1.44
N ASP A 58 14.57 -6.62 0.50
CA ASP A 58 14.15 -6.62 -0.89
C ASP A 58 15.11 -7.42 -1.76
N ALA A 59 16.41 -7.19 -1.58
CA ALA A 59 17.46 -7.88 -2.32
C ALA A 59 18.75 -8.00 -1.50
N ILE A 60 19.54 -9.02 -1.80
CA ILE A 60 20.89 -9.18 -1.28
C ILE A 60 21.91 -9.29 -2.42
N GLU A 61 23.08 -8.68 -2.23
CA GLU A 61 24.22 -8.80 -3.13
C GLU A 61 25.43 -9.35 -2.38
N LYS A 62 26.08 -10.35 -2.97
CA LYS A 62 27.20 -11.07 -2.36
C LYS A 62 28.48 -10.70 -3.10
N ARG A 63 29.53 -10.33 -2.38
CA ARG A 63 30.86 -10.07 -2.94
C ARG A 63 31.92 -10.80 -2.11
N THR A 64 32.70 -11.66 -2.74
CA THR A 64 33.73 -12.46 -2.07
C THR A 64 35.09 -12.15 -2.72
N PRO A 65 35.81 -11.11 -2.24
CA PRO A 65 37.10 -10.70 -2.83
C PRO A 65 38.23 -11.72 -2.58
N GLY A 66 38.04 -12.68 -1.69
CA GLY A 66 38.97 -13.78 -1.42
C GLY A 66 38.41 -14.78 -0.40
N PRO A 67 39.16 -15.83 -0.04
CA PRO A 67 38.66 -16.86 0.88
C PRO A 67 38.51 -16.38 2.33
N SER A 68 39.21 -15.29 2.70
CA SER A 68 39.30 -14.78 4.08
C SER A 68 38.13 -13.89 4.51
N SER A 69 37.38 -13.30 3.58
CA SER A 69 36.26 -12.41 3.91
C SER A 69 35.22 -12.35 2.79
N GLY A 70 33.97 -12.16 3.17
CA GLY A 70 32.86 -11.89 2.25
C GLY A 70 32.10 -10.64 2.69
N THR A 71 31.60 -9.89 1.72
CA THR A 71 30.75 -8.72 1.94
C THR A 71 29.34 -9.05 1.45
N LEU A 72 28.35 -8.83 2.32
CA LEU A 72 26.93 -8.96 2.02
C LEU A 72 26.27 -7.58 2.09
N THR A 73 25.73 -7.13 0.97
CA THR A 73 24.94 -5.89 0.88
C THR A 73 23.47 -6.24 0.93
N ILE A 74 22.74 -5.71 1.90
CA ILE A 74 21.31 -5.93 2.11
C ILE A 74 20.57 -4.66 1.73
N LYS A 75 19.66 -4.76 0.76
CA LYS A 75 18.76 -3.68 0.34
C LYS A 75 17.38 -3.94 0.94
N CYS A 76 16.84 -2.95 1.63
CA CYS A 76 15.57 -3.05 2.33
C CYS A 76 14.46 -2.27 1.60
N LYS A 77 13.19 -2.64 1.85
CA LYS A 77 12.00 -2.01 1.26
C LYS A 77 11.74 -0.59 1.76
N ASP A 78 12.36 -0.21 2.87
CA ASP A 78 12.42 1.15 3.41
C ASP A 78 13.56 1.99 2.79
N LEU A 79 14.17 1.52 1.70
CA LEU A 79 15.28 2.15 0.98
C LEU A 79 16.60 2.17 1.76
N CYS A 80 16.68 1.53 2.93
CA CYS A 80 17.93 1.39 3.66
C CYS A 80 18.83 0.35 2.99
N VAL A 81 20.12 0.68 2.85
CA VAL A 81 21.15 -0.23 2.36
C VAL A 81 22.16 -0.47 3.47
N LEU A 82 22.28 -1.71 3.90
CA LEU A 82 23.19 -2.16 4.96
C LEU A 82 24.30 -2.98 4.33
N GLN A 83 25.53 -2.83 4.80
CA GLN A 83 26.65 -3.67 4.36
C GLN A 83 27.25 -4.42 5.56
N LEU A 84 27.38 -5.73 5.42
CA LEU A 84 27.98 -6.62 6.41
C LEU A 84 29.27 -7.20 5.83
N ASP A 85 30.41 -6.90 6.44
CA ASP A 85 31.66 -7.58 6.15
C ASP A 85 31.80 -8.75 7.13
N ILE A 86 31.71 -9.98 6.60
CA ILE A 86 31.67 -11.24 7.34
C ILE A 86 33.02 -11.94 7.22
N PRO A 87 33.61 -12.42 8.34
CA PRO A 87 34.86 -13.18 8.30
C PRO A 87 34.62 -14.56 7.67
N GLY A 88 35.39 -14.88 6.64
CA GLY A 88 35.31 -16.13 5.91
C GLY A 88 34.23 -16.18 4.83
N MET A 89 34.60 -16.72 3.67
CA MET A 89 33.72 -16.85 2.50
C MET A 89 32.54 -17.79 2.77
N GLU A 90 32.79 -18.93 3.44
CA GLU A 90 31.77 -19.94 3.72
C GLU A 90 30.66 -19.37 4.61
N GLN A 91 31.03 -18.65 5.67
CA GLN A 91 30.09 -18.01 6.59
C GLN A 91 29.24 -16.98 5.84
N CYS A 92 29.85 -16.15 5.00
CA CYS A 92 29.12 -15.17 4.18
C CYS A 92 28.09 -15.85 3.27
N LEU A 93 28.45 -16.95 2.61
CA LEU A 93 27.54 -17.70 1.74
C LEU A 93 26.42 -18.39 2.51
N ASN A 94 26.73 -18.96 3.68
CA ASN A 94 25.74 -19.60 4.55
C ASN A 94 24.70 -18.60 5.08
N ILE A 95 25.15 -17.42 5.52
CA ILE A 95 24.28 -16.32 5.95
C ILE A 95 23.39 -15.86 4.81
N ALA A 96 23.98 -15.62 3.62
CA ALA A 96 23.22 -15.19 2.45
C ALA A 96 22.15 -16.21 2.02
N HIS A 97 22.49 -17.50 2.01
CA HIS A 97 21.54 -18.57 1.71
C HIS A 97 20.41 -18.66 2.75
N SER A 98 20.74 -18.49 4.04
CA SER A 98 19.75 -18.52 5.12
C SER A 98 18.76 -17.35 4.98
N ILE A 99 19.27 -16.15 4.65
CA ILE A 99 18.42 -14.98 4.37
C ILE A 99 17.52 -15.21 3.16
N GLU A 100 18.06 -15.72 2.05
CA GLU A 100 17.28 -16.03 0.84
C GLU A 100 16.14 -16.99 1.17
N ALA A 101 16.45 -18.14 1.80
CA ALA A 101 15.46 -19.17 2.13
C ALA A 101 14.37 -18.67 3.09
N LEU A 102 14.72 -17.89 4.11
CA LEU A 102 13.76 -17.37 5.09
C LEU A 102 12.95 -16.19 4.56
N SER A 103 13.51 -15.38 3.66
CA SER A 103 12.79 -14.25 3.04
C SER A 103 11.76 -14.71 2.01
N SER A 104 12.00 -15.87 1.37
CA SER A 104 11.17 -16.45 0.31
C SER A 104 10.08 -17.39 0.80
N LEU A 105 9.81 -17.47 2.11
CA LEU A 105 8.70 -18.27 2.62
C LEU A 105 7.37 -17.72 2.07
N ASP A 106 6.50 -18.55 1.51
CA ASP A 106 5.23 -18.09 0.92
C ASP A 106 4.04 -18.27 1.85
N GLU A 107 4.11 -19.21 2.78
CA GLU A 107 3.01 -19.54 3.68
C GLU A 107 2.76 -18.41 4.69
N VAL A 108 1.49 -18.03 4.82
CA VAL A 108 1.06 -16.98 5.76
C VAL A 108 1.31 -17.43 7.20
N ALA A 109 1.10 -18.72 7.49
CA ALA A 109 1.32 -19.29 8.82
C ALA A 109 2.79 -19.19 9.29
N ASP A 110 3.73 -19.10 8.36
CA ASP A 110 5.17 -18.98 8.65
C ASP A 110 5.60 -17.52 8.91
N MET A 111 4.69 -16.54 8.78
CA MET A 111 5.00 -15.13 9.01
C MET A 111 5.12 -14.78 10.49
N TYR A 112 6.03 -13.86 10.83
CA TYR A 112 6.31 -13.43 12.20
C TYR A 112 5.08 -13.13 13.08
N PRO A 113 4.00 -12.47 12.59
CA PRO A 113 2.82 -12.19 13.41
C PRO A 113 2.15 -13.43 14.02
N PHE A 114 2.31 -14.62 13.42
CA PHE A 114 1.75 -15.87 13.96
C PHE A 114 2.59 -16.47 15.11
N PHE A 115 3.85 -16.05 15.23
CA PHE A 115 4.78 -16.50 16.28
C PHE A 115 4.89 -15.49 17.42
N HIS A 116 4.67 -14.20 17.12
CA HIS A 116 4.76 -13.15 18.13
C HIS A 116 3.57 -13.19 19.10
N ARG A 117 3.85 -13.43 20.38
CA ARG A 117 2.86 -13.38 21.47
C ARG A 117 3.23 -12.31 22.49
N PRO A 118 2.68 -11.09 22.39
CA PRO A 118 2.99 -10.02 23.32
C PRO A 118 2.45 -10.34 24.72
N SER A 119 3.31 -10.23 25.74
CA SER A 119 3.00 -10.63 27.13
C SER A 119 1.92 -9.77 27.80
N ASN A 120 1.64 -8.58 27.26
CA ASN A 120 0.73 -7.58 27.81
C ASN A 120 -0.54 -7.34 26.97
N ALA A 121 -0.72 -8.08 25.86
CA ALA A 121 -1.87 -7.88 24.99
C ALA A 121 -3.08 -8.69 25.48
N SER A 122 -3.85 -8.10 26.39
CA SER A 122 -5.23 -8.52 26.61
C SER A 122 -6.11 -7.82 25.58
N LEU A 123 -6.33 -8.45 24.43
CA LEU A 123 -7.34 -8.01 23.47
C LEU A 123 -8.73 -8.17 24.15
N GLN A 124 -9.28 -7.09 24.70
CA GLN A 124 -10.62 -7.10 25.34
C GLN A 124 -11.71 -7.46 24.31
N ASP A 125 -11.55 -7.01 23.07
CA ASP A 125 -12.30 -7.42 21.89
C ASP A 125 -11.37 -8.14 20.92
N ARG A 126 -11.89 -9.12 20.15
CA ARG A 126 -11.15 -10.02 19.24
C ARG A 126 -10.02 -9.36 18.42
N TRP A 127 -10.10 -8.06 18.14
CA TRP A 127 -9.00 -7.25 17.56
C TRP A 127 -8.90 -5.81 18.10
N GLY A 128 -9.77 -5.36 19.02
CA GLY A 128 -9.80 -3.95 19.49
C GLY A 128 -10.02 -2.88 18.40
N LEU A 129 -10.32 -3.30 17.17
CA LEU A 129 -10.51 -2.44 16.01
C LEU A 129 -12.01 -2.23 15.73
N PHE A 130 -12.35 -1.04 15.23
CA PHE A 130 -13.70 -0.67 14.80
C PHE A 130 -14.26 -1.70 13.81
N SER A 131 -15.36 -2.37 14.16
CA SER A 131 -15.98 -3.32 13.23
C SER A 131 -16.75 -2.58 12.13
N PRO A 132 -16.64 -3.00 10.85
CA PRO A 132 -17.46 -2.45 9.77
C PRO A 132 -18.96 -2.50 10.08
N GLN A 133 -19.41 -3.50 10.86
CA GLN A 133 -20.80 -3.63 11.29
C GLN A 133 -21.26 -2.42 12.09
N HIS A 134 -20.49 -1.95 13.08
CA HIS A 134 -20.83 -0.74 13.84
C HIS A 134 -20.91 0.50 12.95
N HIS A 135 -20.11 0.56 11.87
CA HIS A 135 -20.24 1.63 10.87
C HIS A 135 -21.57 1.53 10.14
N TYR A 136 -21.90 0.34 9.66
CA TYR A 136 -23.11 0.07 8.89
C TYR A 136 -24.36 0.32 9.71
N ASP A 137 -24.41 -0.17 10.95
CA ASP A 137 -25.53 0.04 11.87
C ASP A 137 -25.73 1.54 12.15
N ARG A 138 -24.64 2.28 12.36
CA ARG A 138 -24.68 3.73 12.56
C ARG A 138 -25.16 4.46 11.29
N MET A 139 -24.72 4.03 10.12
CA MET A 139 -25.10 4.63 8.84
C MET A 139 -26.54 4.32 8.44
N GLU A 140 -26.96 3.07 8.63
CA GLU A 140 -28.34 2.63 8.43
C GLU A 140 -29.26 3.38 9.38
N ALA A 141 -28.95 3.43 10.69
CA ALA A 141 -29.75 4.17 11.66
C ALA A 141 -29.92 5.66 11.31
N LEU A 142 -28.90 6.28 10.70
CA LEU A 142 -28.96 7.68 10.30
C LEU A 142 -29.73 7.90 8.98
N GLN A 143 -29.85 6.90 8.11
CA GLN A 143 -30.33 7.06 6.73
C GLN A 143 -31.15 5.85 6.22
N ARG A 144 -32.01 5.27 7.07
CA ARG A 144 -32.85 4.09 6.78
C ARG A 144 -33.73 4.21 5.53
N ASP A 145 -34.04 5.42 5.09
CA ASP A 145 -34.89 5.64 3.93
C ASP A 145 -34.14 5.63 2.61
N ARG A 146 -32.81 5.79 2.62
CA ARG A 146 -31.99 5.90 1.41
C ARG A 146 -31.02 4.76 1.22
N TRP A 147 -30.53 4.17 2.31
CA TRP A 147 -29.52 3.12 2.27
C TRP A 147 -29.99 1.87 3.00
N ARG A 148 -29.53 0.72 2.53
CA ARG A 148 -29.71 -0.58 3.18
C ARG A 148 -28.39 -1.33 3.22
N VAL A 149 -28.24 -2.21 4.20
CA VAL A 149 -27.17 -3.21 4.18
C VAL A 149 -27.58 -4.38 3.29
N SER A 150 -26.67 -4.84 2.43
CA SER A 150 -26.84 -6.04 1.61
C SER A 150 -25.79 -7.06 2.01
N ASP A 151 -26.24 -8.30 2.25
CA ASP A 151 -25.40 -9.47 2.51
C ASP A 151 -25.19 -10.31 1.25
N VAL A 152 -25.36 -9.72 0.06
CA VAL A 152 -25.20 -10.41 -1.24
C VAL A 152 -23.80 -11.03 -1.40
N ASN A 153 -22.81 -10.51 -0.68
CA ASN A 153 -21.42 -10.97 -0.72
C ASN A 153 -21.00 -11.73 0.55
N ARG A 154 -21.94 -12.22 1.37
CA ARG A 154 -21.64 -12.85 2.67
C ARG A 154 -20.61 -13.97 2.57
N ASP A 155 -20.71 -14.76 1.51
CA ASP A 155 -19.86 -15.93 1.27
C ASP A 155 -18.72 -15.61 0.27
N PHE A 156 -18.45 -14.32 0.00
CA PHE A 156 -17.40 -13.80 -0.91
C PHE A 156 -17.51 -14.27 -2.37
N THR A 157 -18.64 -14.85 -2.78
CA THR A 157 -18.85 -15.44 -4.11
C THR A 157 -19.07 -14.41 -5.21
N VAL A 158 -19.60 -13.24 -4.87
CA VAL A 158 -19.91 -12.18 -5.84
C VAL A 158 -18.69 -11.32 -6.12
N CYS A 159 -17.95 -10.95 -5.07
CA CYS A 159 -16.69 -10.24 -5.16
C CYS A 159 -15.76 -10.67 -4.00
N PRO A 160 -14.73 -11.50 -4.28
CA PRO A 160 -13.82 -11.97 -3.25
C PRO A 160 -13.03 -10.88 -2.53
N SER A 161 -12.86 -9.71 -3.18
CA SER A 161 -12.12 -8.56 -2.64
C SER A 161 -12.98 -7.58 -1.82
N TYR A 162 -14.30 -7.80 -1.75
CA TYR A 162 -15.22 -6.95 -0.99
C TYR A 162 -15.53 -7.54 0.38
N PRO A 163 -15.97 -6.70 1.35
CA PRO A 163 -16.48 -7.20 2.63
C PRO A 163 -17.72 -8.09 2.44
N PRO A 164 -18.06 -8.90 3.46
CA PRO A 164 -19.22 -9.80 3.40
C PRO A 164 -20.55 -9.04 3.28
N SER A 165 -20.64 -7.85 3.87
CA SER A 165 -21.80 -6.96 3.79
C SER A 165 -21.39 -5.61 3.21
N ALA A 166 -22.29 -4.99 2.44
CA ALA A 166 -22.06 -3.70 1.81
C ALA A 166 -23.28 -2.77 1.91
N LEU A 167 -23.03 -1.47 2.09
CA LEU A 167 -24.07 -0.44 2.03
C LEU A 167 -24.40 -0.09 0.58
N VAL A 168 -25.68 -0.19 0.23
CA VAL A 168 -26.21 0.05 -1.12
C VAL A 168 -27.49 0.88 -1.05
N PRO A 169 -27.90 1.56 -2.14
CA PRO A 169 -29.15 2.29 -2.15
C PRO A 169 -30.35 1.37 -1.87
N LYS A 170 -31.33 1.86 -1.11
CA LYS A 170 -32.53 1.09 -0.71
C LYS A 170 -33.33 0.60 -1.92
N THR A 171 -33.33 1.35 -3.01
CA THR A 171 -34.00 1.03 -4.29
C THR A 171 -33.37 -0.15 -5.03
N VAL A 172 -32.07 -0.39 -4.83
CA VAL A 172 -31.32 -1.43 -5.52
C VAL A 172 -31.47 -2.74 -4.75
N ASN A 173 -32.06 -3.77 -5.38
CA ASN A 173 -32.18 -5.11 -4.76
C ASN A 173 -30.96 -6.00 -5.06
N ASP A 174 -30.82 -7.12 -4.35
CA ASP A 174 -29.64 -7.99 -4.51
C ASP A 174 -29.55 -8.62 -5.91
N LYS A 175 -30.67 -8.84 -6.60
CA LYS A 175 -30.67 -9.30 -8.00
C LYS A 175 -30.04 -8.28 -8.95
N MET A 176 -30.27 -6.98 -8.72
CA MET A 176 -29.64 -5.89 -9.45
C MET A 176 -28.14 -5.82 -9.16
N LEU A 177 -27.72 -6.04 -7.89
CA LEU A 177 -26.31 -6.10 -7.52
C LEU A 177 -25.58 -7.27 -8.21
N LEU A 178 -26.19 -8.45 -8.26
CA LEU A 178 -25.63 -9.61 -8.96
C LEU A 178 -25.48 -9.34 -10.46
N LYS A 179 -26.46 -8.67 -11.08
CA LYS A 179 -26.33 -8.23 -12.48
C LYS A 179 -25.19 -7.23 -12.62
N ALA A 180 -25.15 -6.20 -11.78
CA ALA A 180 -24.10 -5.18 -11.81
C ALA A 180 -22.71 -5.80 -11.67
N ALA A 181 -22.52 -6.74 -10.72
CA ALA A 181 -21.27 -7.46 -10.50
C ALA A 181 -20.77 -8.20 -11.75
N LYS A 182 -21.66 -8.89 -12.49
CA LYS A 182 -21.29 -9.61 -13.73
C LYS A 182 -20.70 -8.71 -14.80
N PHE A 183 -21.04 -7.43 -14.79
CA PHE A 183 -20.54 -6.44 -15.75
C PHE A 183 -19.34 -5.64 -15.22
N ARG A 184 -18.84 -5.93 -14.00
CA ARG A 184 -17.67 -5.25 -13.42
C ARG A 184 -16.49 -6.20 -13.30
N GLN A 185 -15.30 -5.65 -13.47
CA GLN A 185 -14.06 -6.40 -13.27
C GLN A 185 -14.02 -6.96 -11.84
N ALA A 186 -13.73 -8.26 -11.73
CA ALA A 186 -13.69 -9.00 -10.46
C ALA A 186 -14.97 -8.88 -9.61
N GLY A 187 -16.13 -8.59 -10.22
CA GLY A 187 -17.41 -8.51 -9.51
C GLY A 187 -17.58 -7.27 -8.63
N ARG A 188 -16.71 -6.26 -8.74
CA ARG A 188 -16.68 -5.07 -7.86
C ARG A 188 -17.81 -4.10 -8.17
N PHE A 189 -19.01 -4.44 -7.69
CA PHE A 189 -20.22 -3.63 -7.85
C PHE A 189 -20.14 -2.30 -7.06
N PRO A 190 -20.93 -1.27 -7.41
CA PRO A 190 -20.90 0.00 -6.69
C PRO A 190 -21.34 -0.15 -5.23
N VAL A 191 -20.57 0.42 -4.30
CA VAL A 191 -20.87 0.42 -2.85
C VAL A 191 -20.67 1.81 -2.25
N LEU A 192 -21.46 2.15 -1.24
CA LEU A 192 -21.27 3.39 -0.49
C LEU A 192 -19.99 3.31 0.34
N CYS A 193 -19.11 4.30 0.19
CA CYS A 193 -17.87 4.39 0.97
C CYS A 193 -17.88 5.54 1.96
N TYR A 194 -18.54 6.66 1.62
CA TYR A 194 -18.62 7.81 2.52
C TYR A 194 -19.91 8.60 2.31
N TYR A 195 -20.40 9.20 3.39
CA TYR A 195 -21.58 10.05 3.40
C TYR A 195 -21.28 11.31 4.22
N HIS A 196 -21.43 12.48 3.59
CA HIS A 196 -21.23 13.75 4.25
C HIS A 196 -22.55 14.24 4.88
N ARG A 197 -22.61 14.20 6.21
CA ARG A 197 -23.85 14.47 6.98
C ARG A 197 -24.44 15.85 6.78
N LYS A 198 -23.62 16.89 6.59
CA LYS A 198 -24.11 18.28 6.55
C LYS A 198 -24.81 18.65 5.24
N ASN A 199 -24.39 18.07 4.13
CA ASN A 199 -24.91 18.42 2.79
C ASN A 199 -25.48 17.21 2.03
N GLY A 200 -25.48 16.02 2.63
CA GLY A 200 -26.05 14.82 2.02
C GLY A 200 -25.27 14.22 0.86
N GLN A 201 -24.06 14.71 0.56
CA GLN A 201 -23.22 14.18 -0.52
C GLN A 201 -22.71 12.78 -0.19
N VAL A 202 -22.58 11.95 -1.23
CA VAL A 202 -22.19 10.54 -1.12
C VAL A 202 -20.97 10.28 -1.99
N LEU A 203 -20.02 9.50 -1.47
CA LEU A 203 -18.93 8.92 -2.24
C LEU A 203 -19.22 7.44 -2.46
N VAL A 204 -19.29 7.06 -3.73
CA VAL A 204 -19.49 5.68 -4.17
C VAL A 204 -18.26 5.26 -4.96
N ILE A 205 -17.60 4.17 -4.54
CA ILE A 205 -16.44 3.62 -5.25
C ILE A 205 -16.88 2.44 -6.10
N ARG A 206 -16.34 2.37 -7.32
CA ARG A 206 -16.59 1.30 -8.30
C ARG A 206 -15.33 1.03 -9.13
N VAL A 207 -15.22 -0.17 -9.69
CA VAL A 207 -14.18 -0.52 -10.69
C VAL A 207 -14.85 -0.76 -12.04
N GLU A 208 -14.23 -0.34 -13.14
CA GLU A 208 -14.83 -0.35 -14.48
C GLU A 208 -14.15 -1.27 -15.48
N TYR A 209 -14.94 -1.77 -16.42
CA TYR A 209 -14.48 -2.34 -17.69
C TYR A 209 -14.27 -1.20 -18.70
N ARG A 210 -13.14 -1.18 -19.42
CA ARG A 210 -13.00 -0.32 -20.58
C ARG A 210 -14.03 -0.72 -21.65
N GLY A 211 -14.78 0.25 -22.18
CA GLY A 211 -15.48 0.12 -23.47
C GLY A 211 -16.96 -0.28 -23.46
N VAL A 212 -17.68 -0.25 -22.33
CA VAL A 212 -19.12 -0.59 -22.30
C VAL A 212 -19.96 0.60 -21.82
N LEU A 213 -20.68 1.24 -22.75
CA LEU A 213 -21.60 2.38 -22.48
C LEU A 213 -22.87 1.99 -21.69
N GLY A 214 -23.06 0.70 -21.36
CA GLY A 214 -24.25 0.18 -20.66
C GLY A 214 -24.29 0.39 -19.14
N HIS A 215 -23.33 1.11 -18.56
CA HIS A 215 -23.13 1.18 -17.10
C HIS A 215 -23.83 2.33 -16.37
N THR A 216 -24.80 2.98 -17.01
CA THR A 216 -25.47 4.15 -16.46
C THR A 216 -26.63 3.81 -15.54
N SER A 217 -27.18 2.59 -15.49
CA SER A 217 -28.46 2.34 -14.79
C SER A 217 -28.50 2.79 -13.32
N VAL A 218 -27.47 2.52 -12.52
CA VAL A 218 -27.40 2.98 -11.12
C VAL A 218 -27.25 4.51 -11.03
N ILE A 219 -26.53 5.12 -11.99
CA ILE A 219 -26.42 6.59 -12.07
C ILE A 219 -27.74 7.19 -12.52
N SER A 220 -28.40 6.61 -13.53
CA SER A 220 -29.71 7.02 -14.03
C SER A 220 -30.76 6.94 -12.93
N GLU A 221 -30.73 5.91 -12.09
CA GLU A 221 -31.63 5.81 -10.92
C GLU A 221 -31.34 6.88 -9.87
N ILE A 222 -30.06 7.17 -9.57
CA ILE A 222 -29.69 8.26 -8.64
C ILE A 222 -30.07 9.63 -9.23
N ILE A 223 -29.92 9.82 -10.54
CA ILE A 223 -30.36 11.02 -11.28
C ILE A 223 -31.89 11.11 -11.28
N GLU A 224 -32.61 10.02 -11.51
CA GLU A 224 -34.07 9.98 -11.49
C GLU A 224 -34.62 10.25 -10.09
N ASP A 225 -34.00 9.72 -9.04
CA ASP A 225 -34.40 9.98 -7.65
C ASP A 225 -34.14 11.44 -7.26
N ALA A 226 -32.96 11.99 -7.61
CA ALA A 226 -32.68 13.41 -7.40
C ALA A 226 -33.65 14.31 -8.17
N LYS A 227 -34.01 13.94 -9.40
CA LYS A 227 -34.99 14.65 -10.23
C LYS A 227 -36.40 14.56 -9.66
N ARG A 228 -36.81 13.41 -9.11
CA ARG A 228 -38.12 13.22 -8.47
C ARG A 228 -38.25 13.98 -7.16
N ASN A 229 -37.15 14.07 -6.40
CA ASN A 229 -37.15 14.69 -5.06
C ASN A 229 -36.70 16.16 -5.08
N HIS A 230 -36.51 16.77 -6.27
CA HIS A 230 -36.00 18.13 -6.44
C HIS A 230 -34.69 18.41 -5.66
N GLY A 231 -33.82 17.40 -5.57
CA GLY A 231 -32.52 17.53 -4.90
C GLY A 231 -31.42 17.95 -5.87
N ASP A 232 -30.50 18.81 -5.42
CA ASP A 232 -29.29 19.11 -6.17
C ASP A 232 -28.43 17.85 -6.32
N LEU A 233 -28.08 17.48 -7.55
CA LEU A 233 -27.22 16.35 -7.85
C LEU A 233 -26.04 16.76 -8.70
N THR A 234 -24.86 16.75 -8.08
CA THR A 234 -23.58 16.82 -8.79
C THR A 234 -22.93 15.44 -8.77
N VAL A 235 -22.85 14.78 -9.92
CA VAL A 235 -22.15 13.51 -10.08
C VAL A 235 -20.73 13.80 -10.59
N LEU A 236 -19.73 13.59 -9.75
CA LEU A 236 -18.32 13.64 -10.14
C LEU A 236 -17.82 12.24 -10.43
N TRP A 237 -17.26 12.03 -11.61
CA TRP A 237 -16.66 10.76 -12.01
C TRP A 237 -15.15 10.90 -12.03
N LEU A 238 -14.49 10.22 -11.09
CA LEU A 238 -13.04 10.18 -10.97
C LEU A 238 -12.52 8.83 -11.48
N ASP A 239 -11.97 8.82 -12.69
CA ASP A 239 -11.22 7.67 -13.21
C ASP A 239 -9.74 7.84 -12.85
N LEU A 240 -9.27 7.04 -11.88
CA LEU A 240 -7.91 7.13 -11.37
C LEU A 240 -6.85 6.55 -12.32
N ILE A 241 -7.24 5.89 -13.43
CA ILE A 241 -6.28 5.33 -14.40
C ILE A 241 -5.38 6.41 -15.01
N ASN A 242 -5.90 7.63 -15.18
CA ASN A 242 -5.13 8.79 -15.65
C ASN A 242 -4.74 9.75 -14.51
N VAL A 243 -5.02 9.42 -13.25
CA VAL A 243 -4.79 10.33 -12.11
C VAL A 243 -3.33 10.39 -11.68
N TYR A 244 -2.50 9.41 -12.05
CA TYR A 244 -1.05 9.52 -11.80
C TYR A 244 -0.42 10.73 -12.50
N ASP A 245 -0.96 11.14 -13.66
CA ASP A 245 -0.52 12.34 -14.38
C ASP A 245 -1.22 13.64 -13.88
N THR A 246 -2.15 13.53 -12.92
CA THR A 246 -3.02 14.65 -12.45
C THR A 246 -3.15 14.75 -10.92
N ILE A 247 -2.28 14.09 -10.12
CA ILE A 247 -2.25 14.31 -8.66
C ILE A 247 -1.88 15.78 -8.42
N PRO A 248 -2.65 16.55 -7.62
CA PRO A 248 -2.32 17.94 -7.33
C PRO A 248 -0.91 18.03 -6.73
N HIS A 249 -0.07 18.89 -7.31
CA HIS A 249 1.32 19.13 -6.86
C HIS A 249 1.45 19.28 -5.34
N THR A 250 0.48 19.94 -4.71
CA THR A 250 0.44 20.18 -3.27
C THR A 250 0.30 18.92 -2.44
N LEU A 251 -0.40 17.89 -2.91
CA LEU A 251 -0.51 16.60 -2.22
C LEU A 251 0.78 15.79 -2.34
N VAL A 252 1.40 15.79 -3.54
CA VAL A 252 2.71 15.16 -3.76
C VAL A 252 3.77 15.83 -2.90
N GLU A 253 3.81 17.17 -2.88
CA GLU A 253 4.71 17.96 -2.05
C GLU A 253 4.46 17.72 -0.55
N MET A 254 3.19 17.66 -0.11
CA MET A 254 2.87 17.34 1.28
C MET A 254 3.36 15.95 1.69
N ILE A 255 3.20 14.94 0.82
CA ILE A 255 3.63 13.57 1.10
C ILE A 255 5.16 13.47 1.10
N LEU A 256 5.84 14.07 0.11
CA LEU A 256 7.30 14.07 0.00
C LEU A 256 7.97 14.79 1.18
N VAL A 257 7.40 15.91 1.63
CA VAL A 257 7.98 16.76 2.67
C VAL A 257 7.59 16.30 4.08
N LYS A 258 6.29 16.03 4.31
CA LYS A 258 5.77 15.79 5.66
C LYS A 258 5.70 14.32 6.05
N THR A 259 5.53 13.41 5.09
CA THR A 259 5.34 11.99 5.40
C THR A 259 6.62 11.19 5.24
N TYR A 260 7.41 11.47 4.20
CA TYR A 260 8.58 10.65 3.86
C TYR A 260 9.93 11.36 3.91
N HIS A 261 9.97 12.65 4.29
CA HIS A 261 11.20 13.45 4.45
C HIS A 261 12.22 13.29 3.29
N VAL A 262 11.72 13.30 2.06
CA VAL A 262 12.53 13.06 0.86
C VAL A 262 13.54 14.21 0.69
N PRO A 263 14.81 13.96 0.32
CA PRO A 263 15.80 15.04 0.16
C PRO A 263 15.42 16.09 -0.89
N GLU A 264 15.73 17.37 -0.62
CA GLU A 264 15.34 18.53 -1.48
C GLU A 264 15.71 18.38 -2.97
N ARG A 265 16.84 17.73 -3.26
CA ARG A 265 17.29 17.51 -4.64
C ARG A 265 16.28 16.70 -5.46
N PHE A 266 15.65 15.70 -4.86
CA PHE A 266 14.64 14.87 -5.53
C PHE A 266 13.29 15.56 -5.63
N GLN A 267 12.93 16.36 -4.62
CA GLN A 267 11.73 17.21 -4.66
C GLN A 267 11.79 18.19 -5.85
N LYS A 268 12.93 18.87 -6.03
CA LYS A 268 13.15 19.81 -7.16
C LYS A 268 13.07 19.13 -8.52
N LEU A 269 13.58 17.90 -8.63
CA LEU A 269 13.57 17.13 -9.87
C LEU A 269 12.13 16.77 -10.28
N LEU A 270 11.31 16.36 -9.31
CA LEU A 270 9.88 16.07 -9.51
C LEU A 270 9.09 17.34 -9.85
N GLN A 271 9.31 18.45 -9.15
CA GLN A 271 8.68 19.75 -9.49
C GLN A 271 9.00 20.16 -10.94
N CYS A 272 10.27 20.05 -11.35
CA CYS A 272 10.67 20.37 -12.73
C CYS A 272 10.03 19.48 -13.80
N TYR A 273 9.74 18.21 -13.48
CA TYR A 273 9.11 17.26 -14.40
C TYR A 273 7.65 17.64 -14.68
N PHE A 274 6.90 18.05 -13.66
CA PHE A 274 5.49 18.37 -13.80
C PHE A 274 5.20 19.84 -14.21
N ASP A 275 6.09 20.80 -13.89
CA ASP A 275 5.85 22.24 -14.14
C ASP A 275 6.10 22.72 -15.59
N LYS A 276 6.65 21.89 -16.49
CA LYS A 276 7.27 22.37 -17.75
C LYS A 276 6.65 21.85 -19.06
N PHE A 277 5.40 21.39 -19.05
CA PHE A 277 4.72 21.00 -20.29
C PHE A 277 4.22 22.22 -21.09
N ASN A 278 4.72 22.37 -22.31
CA ASN A 278 4.26 23.36 -23.28
C ASN A 278 3.80 22.65 -24.56
N MET A 279 2.75 23.17 -25.18
CA MET A 279 2.19 22.63 -26.41
C MET A 279 2.04 23.73 -27.47
N ARG A 280 2.19 23.34 -28.74
CA ARG A 280 2.04 24.22 -29.89
C ARG A 280 1.36 23.43 -31.00
N PHE A 281 0.44 24.07 -31.71
CA PHE A 281 -0.34 23.47 -32.80
C PHE A 281 -0.06 24.16 -34.14
N THR A 282 0.03 23.36 -35.20
CA THR A 282 0.11 23.81 -36.60
C THR A 282 -1.10 23.31 -37.37
N CYS A 283 -1.81 24.21 -38.06
CA CYS A 283 -2.90 23.87 -38.97
C CYS A 283 -2.70 24.63 -40.29
N GLY A 284 -2.44 23.89 -41.37
CA GLY A 284 -2.09 24.49 -42.67
C GLY A 284 -0.86 25.40 -42.54
N ASN A 285 -1.00 26.66 -42.95
CA ASN A 285 0.08 27.66 -42.89
C ASN A 285 0.10 28.46 -41.57
N PHE A 286 -0.77 28.13 -40.62
CA PHE A 286 -0.86 28.83 -39.35
C PHE A 286 -0.30 27.96 -38.24
N THR A 287 0.60 28.53 -37.44
CA THR A 287 1.10 27.88 -36.24
C THR A 287 0.94 28.80 -35.04
N THR A 288 0.38 28.27 -33.97
CA THR A 288 0.21 28.97 -32.68
C THR A 288 1.56 29.23 -31.99
N ASP A 289 1.60 30.09 -30.99
CA ASP A 289 2.74 30.20 -30.08
C ASP A 289 2.78 29.03 -29.09
N TRP A 290 3.90 28.85 -28.38
CA TRP A 290 4.00 27.87 -27.31
C TRP A 290 3.05 28.24 -26.16
N GLN A 291 2.10 27.36 -25.87
CA GLN A 291 1.15 27.49 -24.80
C GLN A 291 1.58 26.62 -23.63
N ARG A 292 1.69 27.21 -22.44
CA ARG A 292 1.93 26.46 -21.21
C ARG A 292 0.67 25.70 -20.85
N LEU A 293 0.78 24.38 -20.69
CA LEU A 293 -0.34 23.54 -20.28
C LEU A 293 -0.46 23.59 -18.76
N GLU A 294 -1.63 23.97 -18.26
CA GLU A 294 -1.96 23.87 -16.84
C GLU A 294 -2.76 22.60 -16.59
N VAL A 295 -2.34 21.82 -15.60
CA VAL A 295 -3.07 20.62 -15.15
C VAL A 295 -4.24 21.09 -14.30
N SER A 296 -5.46 21.05 -14.84
CA SER A 296 -6.69 21.38 -14.11
C SER A 296 -7.80 20.36 -14.38
N ILE A 297 -8.68 20.19 -13.40
CA ILE A 297 -9.96 19.51 -13.59
C ILE A 297 -10.87 20.51 -14.30
N VAL A 298 -11.52 20.10 -15.38
CA VAL A 298 -12.53 20.91 -16.07
C VAL A 298 -13.70 21.14 -15.10
N THR A 299 -13.68 22.26 -14.40
CA THR A 299 -14.85 22.80 -13.69
C THR A 299 -15.66 23.58 -14.71
N GLY A 300 -16.73 22.95 -15.22
CA GLY A 300 -17.81 23.65 -15.92
C GLY A 300 -18.71 24.39 -14.94
#